data_AF-A0A9N9K5Q8-F1
#
_entry.id   AF-A0A9N9K5Q8-F1
#
_cell.length_a   1.000
_cell.length_b   1.000
_cell.length_c   1.000
_cell.angle_alpha   90.00
_cell.angle_beta   90.00
_cell.angle_gamma   90.00
#
_symmetry.space_group_name_H-M   'P 1'
#
loop_
_entity.id
_entity.type
_entity.pdbx_description
1 polymer ?
#
loop_
_entity_poly.entity_id
_entity_poly.type
_entity_poly.pdbx_seq_one_letter_code
_entity_poly.pdbx_strand_id
1 'polypeptide(L)'
;LFIIKNRDLSNFYLQDDDWLVVNSLIQLLEPFFIATEILSTSTYPTISDVRLTIIGLLRHLESFLETYPDTNLDECMVANSINFKLQEYWEYVDEPTTIGALLDPQSKTKTFKDIN
;
A
#
# COMPACT_ATOMS: atom_id res chain seq x y z
N LEU A 1 -36.50 3.06 -29.70
CA LEU A 1 -35.46 3.98 -30.18
C LEU A 1 -35.53 5.26 -29.34
N PHE A 2 -34.88 5.29 -28.17
CA PHE A 2 -34.85 6.49 -27.32
C PHE A 2 -33.41 6.74 -26.88
N ILE A 3 -32.59 7.14 -27.85
CA ILE A 3 -31.28 7.72 -27.59
C ILE A 3 -31.54 9.22 -27.40
N ILE A 4 -31.95 9.61 -26.19
CA ILE A 4 -31.74 10.97 -25.74
C ILE A 4 -30.22 11.08 -25.63
N LYS A 5 -29.59 11.73 -26.62
CA LYS A 5 -28.19 12.13 -26.54
C LYS A 5 -28.06 13.05 -25.33
N ASN A 6 -27.70 12.50 -24.17
CA ASN A 6 -27.15 13.24 -23.04
C ASN A 6 -25.82 13.85 -23.50
N ARG A 7 -25.88 14.99 -24.19
CA ARG A 7 -24.72 15.71 -24.72
C ARG A 7 -23.83 16.33 -23.62
N ASP A 8 -24.27 16.30 -22.36
CA ASP A 8 -23.55 16.90 -21.23
C ASP A 8 -22.82 15.91 -20.33
N LEU A 9 -22.99 14.59 -20.51
CA LEU A 9 -22.29 13.61 -19.68
C LEU A 9 -20.91 13.23 -20.23
N SER A 10 -20.62 13.51 -21.51
CA SER A 10 -19.34 13.18 -22.16
C SER A 10 -18.14 13.79 -21.44
N ASN A 11 -18.31 14.98 -20.85
CA ASN A 11 -17.25 15.72 -20.16
C ASN A 11 -16.94 15.17 -18.76
N PHE A 12 -17.75 14.23 -18.24
CA PHE A 12 -17.53 13.58 -16.95
C PHE A 12 -16.95 12.17 -17.10
N TYR A 13 -16.81 11.66 -18.33
CA TYR A 13 -16.09 10.41 -18.54
C TYR A 13 -14.60 10.68 -18.40
N LEU A 14 -13.95 9.79 -17.65
CA LEU A 14 -12.50 9.74 -17.55
C LEU A 14 -11.91 9.67 -18.96
N GLN A 15 -11.05 10.63 -19.26
CA GLN A 15 -10.24 10.64 -20.46
C GLN A 15 -9.05 9.68 -20.29
N ASP A 16 -8.34 9.42 -21.38
CA ASP A 16 -7.20 8.49 -21.37
C ASP A 16 -6.14 8.87 -20.30
N ASP A 17 -5.90 10.18 -20.11
CA ASP A 17 -4.97 10.68 -19.09
C ASP A 17 -5.48 10.44 -17.65
N ASP A 18 -6.79 10.54 -17.42
CA ASP A 18 -7.37 10.26 -16.11
C ASP A 18 -7.23 8.78 -15.75
N TRP A 19 -7.31 7.88 -16.74
CA TRP A 19 -7.09 6.45 -16.54
C TRP A 19 -5.63 6.12 -16.18
N LEU A 20 -4.66 6.91 -16.66
CA LEU A 20 -3.26 6.76 -16.23
C LEU A 20 -3.12 7.04 -14.73
N VAL A 21 -3.75 8.11 -14.24
CA VAL A 21 -3.76 8.47 -12.82
C VAL A 21 -4.44 7.39 -11.99
N VAL A 22 -5.60 6.91 -12.43
CA VAL A 22 -6.32 5.81 -11.76
C VAL A 22 -5.46 4.55 -11.68
N ASN A 23 -4.77 4.18 -12.76
CA ASN A 23 -3.90 3.00 -12.76
C ASN A 23 -2.70 3.16 -11.82
N SER A 24 -2.11 4.36 -11.75
CA SER A 24 -1.03 4.67 -10.80
C SER A 24 -1.51 4.54 -9.35
N LEU A 25 -2.68 5.10 -9.04
CA LEU A 25 -3.30 4.98 -7.72
C LEU A 25 -3.64 3.53 -7.35
N ILE A 26 -4.09 2.71 -8.31
CA ILE A 26 -4.32 1.28 -8.08
C ILE A 26 -3.01 0.59 -7.69
N GLN A 27 -1.90 0.84 -8.41
CA GLN A 27 -0.61 0.26 -8.07
C GLN A 27 -0.10 0.72 -6.69
N LEU A 28 -0.34 1.99 -6.34
CA LEU A 28 0.00 2.52 -5.02
C LEU A 28 -0.78 1.80 -3.91
N LEU A 29 -2.09 1.58 -4.11
CA LEU A 29 -3.01 1.11 -3.07
C LEU A 29 -3.18 -0.41 -3.00
N GLU A 30 -2.84 -1.16 -4.05
CA GLU A 30 -2.99 -2.62 -4.09
C GLU A 30 -2.28 -3.33 -2.92
N PRO A 31 -1.03 -2.98 -2.55
CA PRO A 31 -0.39 -3.59 -1.37
C PRO A 31 -1.09 -3.27 -0.05
N PHE A 32 -1.78 -2.14 0.06
CA PHE A 32 -2.57 -1.79 1.24
C PHE A 32 -3.85 -2.62 1.33
N PHE A 33 -4.45 -2.96 0.20
CA PHE A 33 -5.57 -3.91 0.15
C PHE A 33 -5.12 -5.28 0.67
N ILE A 34 -4.00 -5.80 0.15
CA ILE A 34 -3.42 -7.09 0.57
C ILE A 34 -3.07 -7.06 2.06
N ALA A 35 -2.42 -6.00 2.54
CA ALA A 35 -2.11 -5.82 3.95
C ALA A 35 -3.37 -5.84 4.84
N THR A 36 -4.43 -5.16 4.39
CA THR A 36 -5.71 -5.12 5.11
C THR A 36 -6.34 -6.50 5.16
N GLU A 37 -6.30 -7.25 4.06
CA GLU A 37 -6.79 -8.64 4.03
C GLU A 37 -6.01 -9.52 5.00
N ILE A 38 -4.67 -9.50 4.96
CA ILE A 38 -3.81 -10.27 5.86
C ILE A 38 -4.14 -9.98 7.33
N LEU A 39 -4.24 -8.69 7.70
CA LEU A 39 -4.43 -8.29 9.10
C LEU A 39 -5.87 -8.45 9.58
N SER A 40 -6.87 -8.26 8.70
CA SER A 40 -8.30 -8.30 9.07
C SER A 40 -8.90 -9.70 9.01
N THR A 41 -8.38 -10.57 8.15
CA THR A 41 -8.84 -11.97 8.03
C THR A 41 -8.11 -12.90 8.99
N SER A 42 -6.98 -12.48 9.54
CA SER A 42 -6.28 -13.27 10.55
C SER A 42 -7.13 -13.35 11.82
N THR A 43 -7.45 -14.57 12.26
CA THR A 43 -8.16 -14.79 13.53
C THR A 43 -7.33 -14.29 14.72
N TYR A 44 -6.00 -14.25 14.56
CA TYR A 44 -5.03 -13.68 15.50
C TYR A 44 -3.82 -13.16 14.71
N PRO A 45 -3.84 -11.92 14.18
CA PRO A 45 -2.65 -11.35 13.58
C PRO A 45 -1.55 -11.32 14.64
N THR A 46 -0.43 -12.00 14.39
CA THR A 46 0.66 -11.99 15.37
C THR A 46 1.30 -10.62 15.36
N ILE A 47 1.95 -10.28 16.48
CA ILE A 47 2.71 -9.02 16.60
C ILE A 47 3.75 -8.88 15.48
N SER A 48 4.24 -10.01 14.98
CA SER A 48 5.18 -10.11 13.88
C SER A 48 4.52 -9.89 12.52
N ASP A 49 3.32 -10.41 12.30
CA ASP A 49 2.56 -10.17 11.07
C ASP A 49 2.30 -8.68 10.88
N VAL A 50 1.93 -7.97 11.96
CA VAL A 50 1.74 -6.51 11.95
C VAL A 50 3.04 -5.80 11.58
N ARG A 51 4.14 -6.14 12.26
CA ARG A 51 5.46 -5.53 12.01
C ARG A 51 5.91 -5.74 10.56
N LEU A 52 5.89 -6.98 10.08
CA LEU A 52 6.33 -7.32 8.73
C LEU A 52 5.47 -6.65 7.66
N THR A 53 4.15 -6.55 7.91
CA THR A 53 3.23 -5.86 7.01
C THR A 53 3.56 -4.37 6.90
N ILE A 54 3.77 -3.69 8.04
CA ILE A 54 4.13 -2.26 8.02
C ILE A 54 5.48 -2.03 7.33
N ILE A 55 6.49 -2.85 7.61
CA ILE A 55 7.79 -2.78 6.91
C ILE A 55 7.59 -2.95 5.39
N GLY A 56 6.79 -3.94 4.97
CA GLY A 56 6.49 -4.18 3.56
C GLY A 56 5.85 -2.97 2.89
N LEU A 57 4.87 -2.34 3.55
CA LEU A 57 4.21 -1.14 3.05
C LEU A 57 5.15 0.07 2.98
N LEU A 58 6.02 0.29 3.98
CA LEU A 58 7.01 1.36 3.95
C LEU A 58 7.96 1.21 2.76
N ARG A 59 8.48 -0.01 2.53
CA ARG A 59 9.36 -0.30 1.40
C ARG A 59 8.66 -0.14 0.04
N HIS A 60 7.37 -0.48 -0.03
CA HIS A 60 6.56 -0.25 -1.22
C HIS A 60 6.45 1.25 -1.53
N LEU A 61 6.16 2.08 -0.53
CA LEU A 61 6.08 3.54 -0.70
C LEU A 61 7.42 4.14 -1.14
N GLU A 62 8.54 3.70 -0.56
CA GLU A 62 9.88 4.11 -0.98
C GLU A 62 10.12 3.75 -2.45
N SER A 63 9.87 2.49 -2.83
CA SER A 63 10.04 2.04 -4.21
C SER A 63 9.12 2.77 -5.20
N PHE A 64 7.89 3.09 -4.80
CA PHE A 64 6.95 3.83 -5.63
C PHE A 64 7.46 5.25 -5.91
N LEU A 65 7.92 5.95 -4.88
CA LEU A 65 8.49 7.31 -5.01
C LEU A 65 9.79 7.34 -5.82
N GLU A 66 10.60 6.29 -5.77
CA GLU A 66 11.83 6.17 -6.59
C GLU A 66 11.54 5.84 -8.05
N THR A 67 10.51 5.03 -8.33
CA THR A 67 10.16 4.58 -9.68
C THR A 67 9.46 5.67 -10.49
N TYR A 68 8.73 6.56 -9.81
CA TYR A 68 7.96 7.62 -10.44
C TYR A 68 8.39 9.02 -9.94
N PRO A 69 9.61 9.46 -10.26
CA PRO A 69 10.07 10.79 -9.86
C PRO A 69 9.32 11.92 -10.60
N ASP A 70 8.73 11.62 -11.76
CA ASP A 70 8.03 12.56 -12.66
C ASP A 70 6.51 12.32 -12.74
N THR A 71 5.91 11.49 -11.89
CA THR A 71 4.43 11.40 -11.82
C THR A 71 3.83 12.74 -11.41
N ASN A 72 2.57 12.97 -11.82
CA ASN A 72 1.82 14.16 -11.43
C ASN A 72 2.00 14.44 -9.94
N LEU A 73 2.23 15.71 -9.60
CA LEU A 73 2.47 16.20 -8.23
C LEU A 73 1.49 15.57 -7.23
N ASP A 74 0.24 15.39 -7.65
CA ASP A 74 -0.86 14.87 -6.84
C ASP A 74 -0.66 13.41 -6.37
N GLU A 75 -0.12 12.51 -7.21
CA GLU A 75 0.11 11.10 -6.84
C GLU A 75 1.26 10.98 -5.84
N CYS A 76 2.35 11.71 -6.07
CA CYS A 76 3.46 11.81 -5.13
C CYS A 76 2.99 12.43 -3.82
N MET A 77 2.09 13.41 -3.84
CA MET A 77 1.48 13.98 -2.63
C MET A 77 0.66 12.95 -1.85
N VAL A 78 -0.13 12.11 -2.54
CA VAL A 78 -0.87 11.01 -1.91
C VAL A 78 0.08 10.00 -1.28
N ALA A 79 1.09 9.52 -2.02
CA ALA A 79 2.08 8.56 -1.50
C ALA A 79 2.84 9.12 -0.29
N ASN A 80 3.25 10.39 -0.32
CA ASN A 80 3.91 11.05 0.81
C ASN A 80 2.99 11.20 2.02
N SER A 81 1.71 11.51 1.81
CA SER A 81 0.72 11.61 2.89
C SER A 81 0.49 10.26 3.57
N ILE A 82 0.43 9.19 2.78
CA ILE A 82 0.33 7.82 3.29
C ILE A 82 1.60 7.45 4.07
N ASN A 83 2.79 7.76 3.51
CA ASN A 83 4.07 7.48 4.17
C ASN A 83 4.17 8.20 5.51
N PHE A 84 3.80 9.48 5.59
CA PHE A 84 3.79 10.22 6.83
C PHE A 84 2.92 9.55 7.90
N LYS A 85 1.70 9.12 7.53
CA LYS A 85 0.81 8.44 8.47
C LYS A 85 1.33 7.07 8.88
N LEU A 86 1.95 6.34 7.96
CA LEU A 86 2.49 5.01 8.22
C LEU A 86 3.73 5.07 9.11
N GLN A 87 4.58 6.09 8.95
CA GLN A 87 5.72 6.37 9.84
C GLN A 87 5.25 6.69 11.27
N GLU A 88 4.18 7.48 11.42
CA GLU A 88 3.57 7.73 12.74
C GLU A 88 3.13 6.42 13.42
N TYR A 89 2.53 5.49 12.67
CA TYR A 89 2.19 4.17 13.21
C TYR A 89 3.42 3.32 13.51
N TRP A 90 4.46 3.43 12.69
CA TRP A 90 5.71 2.71 12.90
C TRP A 90 6.38 3.07 14.22
N GLU A 91 6.35 4.34 14.63
CA GLU A 91 6.90 4.79 15.92
C GLU A 91 6.32 4.01 17.12
N TYR A 92 5.03 3.66 17.08
CA TYR A 92 4.38 2.89 18.15
C TYR A 92 4.62 1.38 18.04
N VAL A 93 4.90 0.90 16.84
CA VAL A 93 5.09 -0.54 16.57
C VAL A 93 6.55 -0.93 16.73
N ASP A 94 7.52 -0.07 16.42
CA ASP A 94 8.88 -0.50 16.19
C ASP A 94 9.53 -1.17 17.41
N GLU A 95 9.74 -0.42 18.49
CA GLU A 95 10.40 -0.91 19.68
C GLU A 95 9.63 -2.05 20.38
N PRO A 96 8.31 -1.93 20.65
CA PRO A 96 7.59 -2.96 21.42
C PRO A 96 7.47 -4.30 20.68
N THR A 97 7.49 -4.29 19.35
CA THR A 97 7.26 -5.51 18.54
C THR A 97 8.54 -6.20 18.10
N THR A 98 9.71 -5.55 18.23
CA THR A 98 10.98 -6.08 17.72
C THR A 98 11.32 -7.45 18.31
N ILE A 99 11.25 -7.60 19.64
CA ILE A 99 11.57 -8.87 20.30
C ILE A 99 10.52 -9.95 19.98
N GLY A 100 9.24 -9.58 19.98
CA GLY A 100 8.15 -10.49 19.62
C GLY A 100 8.32 -11.05 18.20
N ALA A 101 8.61 -10.16 17.25
CA ALA A 101 8.82 -10.53 15.85
C ALA A 101 10.07 -11.40 15.64
N LEU A 102 11.15 -11.11 16.37
CA LEU A 102 12.40 -11.89 16.30
C LEU A 102 12.24 -13.32 16.84
N LEU A 103 11.45 -13.47 17.91
CA LEU A 103 11.24 -14.74 18.59
C LEU A 103 10.13 -15.58 17.95
N ASP A 104 9.24 -14.98 17.16
CA ASP A 104 8.19 -15.69 16.44
C ASP A 104 8.79 -16.66 15.39
N PRO A 105 8.59 -17.98 15.55
CA PRO A 105 9.09 -18.97 14.60
C PRO A 105 8.51 -18.78 13.20
N GLN A 106 7.26 -18.31 13.07
CA GLN A 106 6.64 -18.08 11.77
C GLN A 106 7.37 -16.97 11.01
N SER A 107 7.79 -15.91 11.69
CA SER A 107 8.57 -14.81 11.09
C SER A 107 9.89 -15.27 10.52
N LYS A 108 10.58 -16.20 11.19
CA LYS A 108 11.86 -16.75 10.71
C LYS A 108 11.67 -17.44 9.36
N THR A 109 10.62 -18.24 9.21
CA THR A 109 10.31 -18.94 7.95
C THR A 109 9.90 -18.00 6.81
N LYS A 110 9.27 -16.86 7.13
CA LYS A 110 8.88 -15.85 6.13
C LYS A 110 10.05 -14.95 5.70
N THR A 111 11.00 -14.70 6.60
CA THR A 111 12.08 -13.72 6.40
C THR A 111 13.36 -14.33 5.86
N PHE A 112 13.72 -15.53 6.33
CA PHE A 112 14.92 -16.24 5.89
C PHE A 112 14.51 -17.34 4.92
N LYS A 113 14.84 -17.19 3.64
CA LYS A 113 14.81 -18.33 2.71
C LYS A 113 15.92 -19.30 3.13
N ASP A 114 15.57 -20.57 3.27
CA ASP A 114 16.57 -21.62 3.39
C ASP A 114 17.48 -21.55 2.16
N ILE A 115 18.78 -21.29 2.40
CA ILE A 115 19.80 -21.37 1.38
C ILE A 115 20.03 -22.87 1.14
N ASN A 116 19.31 -23.44 0.15
CA ASN A 116 19.62 -24.75 -0.44
C ASN A 116 20.15 -24.54 -1.85
#